data_AF-A0A349YPY9-F1
#
_entry.id   AF-A0A349YPY9-F1
#
_cell.length_a   1.000
_cell.length_b   1.000
_cell.length_c   1.000
_cell.angle_alpha   90.00
_cell.angle_beta   90.00
_cell.angle_gamma   90.00
#
_symmetry.space_group_name_H-M   'P 1'
#
loop_
_entity.id
_entity.type
_entity.pdbx_description
1 polymer ?
#
loop_
_entity_poly.entity_id
_entity_poly.type
_entity_poly.pdbx_seq_one_letter_code
_entity_poly.pdbx_strand_id
1 'polypeptide(L)'
;MLELCWAVLILGIFVVINWAMGIYDKIGAEKLTWNWKEFGRGLAKIVIIAGSIIGLGFAWEYSGIDLTGAGLEPKTLTTAASVYYAYRAIQHLSNILNIKQIEKN
;
A
#
# COMPACT_ATOMS: atom_id res chain seq x y z
N MET A 1 -16.54 -10.63 8.83
CA MET A 1 -15.86 -11.19 7.65
C MET A 1 -16.05 -10.35 6.37
N LEU A 2 -17.28 -10.11 5.89
CA LEU A 2 -17.52 -9.38 4.62
C LEU A 2 -16.87 -7.98 4.55
N GLU A 3 -16.95 -7.19 5.62
CA GLU A 3 -16.33 -5.86 5.68
C GLU A 3 -14.80 -5.91 5.62
N LEU A 4 -14.18 -6.93 6.19
CA LEU A 4 -12.73 -7.13 6.13
C LEU A 4 -12.30 -7.47 4.70
N CYS A 5 -13.08 -8.29 4.00
CA CYS A 5 -12.84 -8.58 2.57
C CYS A 5 -12.88 -7.30 1.73
N TRP A 6 -13.87 -6.42 1.94
CA TRP A 6 -13.94 -5.13 1.25
C TRP A 6 -12.74 -4.22 1.59
N ALA A 7 -12.34 -4.16 2.86
CA ALA A 7 -11.17 -3.38 3.28
C ALA A 7 -9.87 -3.89 2.63
N VAL A 8 -9.71 -5.21 2.52
CA VAL A 8 -8.55 -5.84 1.85
C VAL A 8 -8.54 -5.54 0.35
N LEU A 9 -9.71 -5.55 -0.30
CA LEU A 9 -9.82 -5.18 -1.72
C LEU A 9 -9.41 -3.72 -1.95
N ILE A 10 -9.92 -2.80 -1.10
CA ILE A 10 -9.56 -1.37 -1.16
C ILE A 10 -8.06 -1.18 -0.95
N LEU A 11 -7.48 -1.85 0.05
CA LEU A 11 -6.04 -1.82 0.27
C LEU A 11 -5.27 -2.31 -0.95
N GLY A 12 -5.69 -3.42 -1.55
CA GLY A 12 -5.09 -3.97 -2.76
C GLY A 12 -5.04 -2.95 -3.89
N ILE A 13 -6.14 -2.23 -4.11
CA ILE A 13 -6.22 -1.14 -5.10
C ILE A 13 -5.18 -0.04 -4.78
N PHE A 14 -5.11 0.42 -3.53
CA PHE A 14 -4.15 1.46 -3.15
C PHE A 14 -2.70 1.02 -3.29
N VAL A 15 -2.37 -0.22 -2.96
CA VAL A 15 -1.00 -0.75 -3.14
C VAL A 15 -0.63 -0.81 -4.62
N VAL A 16 -1.56 -1.25 -5.48
CA VAL A 16 -1.34 -1.28 -6.94
C VAL A 16 -1.18 0.12 -7.52
N ILE A 17 -2.03 1.08 -7.13
CA ILE A 17 -1.92 2.48 -7.56
C ILE A 17 -0.58 3.06 -7.12
N ASN A 18 -0.20 2.87 -5.85
CA ASN A 18 1.08 3.34 -5.33
C ASN A 18 2.27 2.75 -6.10
N TRP A 19 2.21 1.45 -6.42
CA TRP A 19 3.25 0.79 -7.20
C TRP A 19 3.31 1.30 -8.65
N ALA A 20 2.17 1.44 -9.32
CA ALA A 20 2.09 1.96 -10.69
C ALA A 20 2.58 3.41 -10.78
N MET A 21 2.16 4.27 -9.85
CA MET A 21 2.65 5.64 -9.77
C MET A 21 4.14 5.71 -9.45
N GLY A 22 4.65 4.83 -8.58
CA GLY A 22 6.08 4.74 -8.30
C GLY A 22 6.92 4.32 -9.50
N ILE A 23 6.38 3.46 -10.38
CA ILE A 23 7.01 3.15 -11.68
C ILE A 23 6.97 4.37 -12.60
N TYR A 24 5.82 5.04 -12.70
CA TYR A 24 5.65 6.20 -13.59
C TYR A 24 6.53 7.40 -13.19
N ASP A 25 6.62 7.70 -11.89
CA ASP A 25 7.49 8.73 -11.32
C ASP A 25 8.95 8.52 -11.76
N LYS A 26 9.42 7.26 -11.76
CA LYS A 26 10.77 6.90 -12.22
C LYS A 26 10.95 7.00 -13.73
N ILE A 27 9.92 6.71 -14.51
CA ILE A 27 9.94 6.88 -15.97
C ILE A 27 10.08 8.36 -16.36
N GLY A 28 9.47 9.27 -15.60
CA GLY A 28 9.59 10.72 -15.81
C GLY A 28 10.94 11.32 -15.38
N ALA A 29 11.59 10.72 -14.36
CA ALA A 29 12.84 11.24 -13.79
C ALA A 29 14.12 10.69 -14.45
N GLU A 30 14.14 9.43 -14.89
CA GLU A 30 15.30 8.79 -15.51
C GLU A 30 14.88 8.20 -16.87
N LYS A 31 15.67 8.43 -17.93
CA LYS A 31 15.44 7.86 -19.27
C LYS A 31 15.14 6.35 -19.18
N LEU A 32 13.86 6.02 -19.25
CA LEU A 32 13.19 4.72 -19.43
C LEU A 32 14.13 3.48 -19.46
N THR A 33 14.71 3.12 -18.31
CA THR A 33 15.32 1.79 -18.14
C THR A 33 14.40 0.96 -17.25
N TRP A 34 13.62 0.09 -17.87
CA TRP A 34 12.76 -0.85 -17.15
C TRP A 34 13.59 -1.71 -16.19
N ASN A 35 13.27 -1.66 -14.89
CA ASN A 35 14.02 -2.36 -13.86
C ASN A 35 13.20 -3.52 -13.25
N TRP A 36 13.46 -4.74 -13.73
CA TRP A 36 12.82 -5.97 -13.23
C TRP A 36 13.00 -6.20 -11.72
N LYS A 37 14.07 -5.69 -11.11
CA LYS A 37 14.28 -5.81 -9.66
C LYS A 37 13.27 -4.97 -8.88
N GLU A 38 12.90 -3.81 -9.39
CA GLU A 38 11.92 -2.94 -8.74
C GLU A 38 10.50 -3.47 -8.91
N PHE A 39 10.20 -4.02 -10.08
CA PHE A 39 8.98 -4.77 -10.33
C PHE A 39 8.81 -5.91 -9.32
N GLY A 40 9.82 -6.77 -9.18
CA GLY A 40 9.80 -7.89 -8.23
C GLY A 40 9.66 -7.46 -6.77
N ARG A 41 10.32 -6.36 -6.36
CA ARG A 41 10.16 -5.79 -5.01
C ARG A 41 8.74 -5.28 -4.75
N GLY A 42 8.09 -4.68 -5.74
CA GLY A 42 6.70 -4.25 -5.64
C GLY A 42 5.76 -5.44 -5.45
N LEU A 43 5.95 -6.49 -6.25
CA LEU A 43 5.17 -7.71 -6.18
C LEU A 43 5.32 -8.42 -4.82
N ALA A 44 6.56 -8.52 -4.32
CA ALA A 44 6.84 -9.11 -3.00
C ALA A 44 6.15 -8.33 -1.87
N LYS A 45 6.14 -6.99 -1.93
CA LYS A 45 5.43 -6.17 -0.94
C LYS A 45 3.93 -6.46 -0.93
N ILE A 46 3.31 -6.55 -2.11
CA ILE A 46 1.88 -6.87 -2.24
C ILE A 46 1.56 -8.21 -1.56
N VAL A 47 2.36 -9.26 -1.85
CA VAL A 47 2.16 -10.60 -1.28
C VAL A 47 2.33 -10.60 0.24
N ILE A 48 3.36 -9.94 0.77
CA ILE A 48 3.60 -9.87 2.21
C ILE A 48 2.45 -9.17 2.94
N ILE A 49 1.95 -8.05 2.40
CA ILE A 49 0.85 -7.29 2.99
C ILE A 49 -0.44 -8.11 3.00
N ALA A 50 -0.78 -8.71 1.86
CA ALA A 50 -1.95 -9.57 1.74
C ALA A 50 -1.88 -10.75 2.71
N GLY A 51 -0.75 -11.45 2.76
CA GLY A 51 -0.53 -12.58 3.67
C GLY A 51 -0.62 -12.18 5.15
N SER A 52 -0.06 -11.02 5.51
CA SER A 52 -0.09 -10.52 6.90
C SER A 52 -1.51 -10.20 7.36
N ILE A 53 -2.32 -9.57 6.50
CA ILE A 53 -3.69 -9.18 6.86
C ILE A 53 -4.63 -10.39 6.89
N ILE A 54 -4.50 -11.30 5.93
CA ILE A 54 -5.26 -12.56 5.94
C ILE A 54 -4.88 -13.38 7.18
N GLY A 55 -3.59 -13.47 7.50
CA GLY A 55 -3.10 -14.18 8.69
C GLY A 55 -3.60 -13.58 9.99
N LEU A 56 -3.59 -12.25 10.11
CA LEU A 56 -4.15 -11.54 11.27
C LEU A 56 -5.66 -11.74 11.39
N GLY A 57 -6.41 -11.67 10.29
CA GLY A 57 -7.85 -11.94 10.29
C GLY A 57 -8.17 -13.37 10.71
N PHE A 58 -7.40 -14.35 10.21
CA PHE A 58 -7.57 -15.74 10.58
C PHE A 58 -7.21 -16.00 12.05
N ALA A 59 -6.11 -15.45 12.54
CA ALA A 59 -5.73 -15.54 13.95
C ALA A 59 -6.80 -14.92 14.85
N TRP A 60 -7.29 -13.74 14.52
CA TRP A 60 -8.36 -13.08 15.27
C TRP A 60 -9.62 -13.95 15.38
N GLU A 61 -10.09 -14.49 14.25
CA GLU A 61 -11.37 -15.19 14.18
C GLU A 61 -11.30 -16.62 14.75
N TYR A 62 -10.17 -17.32 14.60
CA TYR A 62 -10.06 -18.74 14.97
C TYR A 62 -9.23 -19.02 16.23
N SER A 63 -8.35 -18.11 16.67
CA SER A 63 -7.51 -18.34 17.86
C SER A 63 -7.99 -17.63 19.13
N GLY A 64 -9.07 -16.85 19.05
CA GLY A 64 -9.62 -16.12 20.20
C GLY A 64 -8.70 -15.01 20.72
N ILE A 65 -7.68 -14.65 19.96
CA ILE A 65 -6.76 -13.55 20.26
C ILE A 65 -7.50 -12.24 19.98
N ASP A 66 -8.08 -11.66 21.03
CA ASP A 66 -8.70 -10.34 21.00
C ASP A 66 -7.64 -9.28 21.28
N LEU A 67 -7.25 -8.53 20.24
CA LEU A 67 -6.32 -7.40 20.34
C LEU A 67 -7.04 -6.05 20.30
N THR A 68 -8.36 -6.02 20.54
CA THR A 68 -9.16 -4.79 20.46
C THR A 68 -8.67 -3.77 21.49
N GLY A 69 -8.28 -4.25 22.69
CA GLY A 69 -7.68 -3.42 23.74
C GLY A 69 -6.33 -2.79 23.38
N ALA A 70 -5.64 -3.31 22.36
CA ALA A 70 -4.40 -2.74 21.82
C ALA A 70 -4.62 -1.92 20.53
N GLY A 71 -5.88 -1.77 20.07
CA GLY A 71 -6.21 -1.09 18.82
C GLY A 71 -5.76 -1.84 17.56
N LEU A 72 -5.39 -3.11 17.66
CA LEU A 72 -4.86 -3.94 16.57
C LEU A 72 -5.96 -4.77 15.90
N GLU A 73 -7.19 -4.25 15.85
CA GLU A 73 -8.24 -4.87 15.06
C GLU A 73 -7.82 -4.94 13.58
N PRO A 74 -8.07 -6.08 12.89
CA PRO A 74 -7.74 -6.24 11.47
C PRO A 74 -8.30 -5.10 10.61
N LYS A 75 -9.49 -4.59 10.92
CA LYS A 75 -10.11 -3.46 10.20
C LYS A 75 -9.31 -2.17 10.36
N THR A 76 -8.86 -1.86 11.58
CA THR A 76 -8.05 -0.67 11.88
C THR A 76 -6.70 -0.73 11.17
N LEU A 77 -6.02 -1.88 11.22
CA LEU A 77 -4.76 -2.12 10.50
C LEU A 77 -4.91 -1.96 8.99
N THR A 78 -5.95 -2.56 8.40
CA THR A 78 -6.21 -2.49 6.96
C THR A 78 -6.51 -1.07 6.51
N THR A 79 -7.25 -0.31 7.32
CA THR A 79 -7.57 1.10 7.07
C THR A 79 -6.33 1.97 7.13
N ALA A 80 -5.52 1.84 8.19
CA ALA A 80 -4.26 2.59 8.34
C ALA A 80 -3.30 2.30 7.18
N ALA A 81 -3.16 1.04 6.79
CA ALA A 81 -2.36 0.66 5.63
C ALA A 81 -2.89 1.30 4.33
N SER A 82 -4.20 1.33 4.13
CA SER A 82 -4.81 1.93 2.94
C SER A 82 -4.51 3.42 2.85
N VAL A 83 -4.66 4.15 3.97
CA VAL A 83 -4.33 5.57 4.07
C VAL A 83 -2.84 5.81 3.78
N TYR A 84 -1.95 4.98 4.31
CA TYR A 84 -0.52 5.08 4.04
C TYR A 84 -0.18 4.92 2.55
N TYR A 85 -0.78 3.93 1.88
CA TYR A 85 -0.56 3.71 0.45
C TYR A 85 -1.20 4.80 -0.42
N ALA A 86 -2.37 5.32 -0.03
CA ALA A 86 -2.99 6.47 -0.66
C ALA A 86 -2.07 7.71 -0.57
N TYR A 87 -1.53 7.98 0.60
CA TYR A 87 -0.59 9.09 0.82
C TYR A 87 0.66 8.96 -0.05
N ARG A 88 1.25 7.77 -0.15
CA ARG A 88 2.42 7.53 -1.01
C ARG A 88 2.11 7.67 -2.49
N ALA A 89 0.93 7.25 -2.95
CA ALA A 89 0.47 7.52 -4.30
C ALA A 89 0.39 9.04 -4.57
N ILE A 90 -0.18 9.81 -3.65
CA ILE A 90 -0.21 11.28 -3.74
C ILE A 90 1.21 11.88 -3.79
N GLN A 91 2.16 11.36 -3.02
CA GLN A 91 3.55 11.81 -3.09
C GLN A 91 4.17 11.57 -4.48
N HIS A 92 3.95 10.40 -5.08
CA HIS A 92 4.40 10.11 -6.44
C HIS A 92 3.73 11.04 -7.45
N LEU A 93 2.41 11.27 -7.33
CA LEU A 93 1.69 12.22 -8.18
C LEU A 93 2.23 13.64 -8.05
N SER A 94 2.54 14.10 -6.83
CA SER A 94 3.13 15.41 -6.57
C SER A 94 4.51 15.57 -7.24
N ASN A 95 5.33 14.52 -7.23
CA ASN A 95 6.61 14.51 -7.95
C ASN A 95 6.39 14.58 -9.47
N ILE A 96 5.46 13.80 -10.01
CA ILE A 96 5.11 13.76 -11.45
C ILE A 96 4.64 15.13 -11.93
N LEU A 97 3.79 15.80 -11.15
CA LEU A 97 3.27 17.13 -11.45
C LEU A 97 4.28 18.26 -11.19
N ASN A 98 5.52 17.94 -10.78
CA ASN A 98 6.58 18.89 -10.45
C ASN A 98 6.20 19.94 -9.39
N ILE A 99 5.21 19.65 -8.54
CA ILE A 99 4.76 20.59 -7.50
C ILE A 99 5.91 20.88 -6.51
N LYS A 100 6.85 19.94 -6.33
CA LYS A 100 8.08 20.13 -5.56
C LYS A 100 9.14 21.05 -6.19
N GLN A 101 9.08 21.35 -7.49
CA GLN A 101 10.04 22.26 -8.12
C GLN A 101 9.68 23.74 -7.94
N ILE A 102 8.44 24.06 -7.54
CA ILE A 102 8.00 25.44 -7.34
C ILE A 102 8.45 25.97 -5.95
N GLU A 103 8.72 25.09 -4.99
CA GLU A 103 9.10 25.47 -3.61
C GLU A 103 10.62 25.68 -3.42
N LYS A 104 11.41 25.55 -4.49
CA LYS A 104 12.88 25.62 -4.46
C LYS A 104 13.49 26.73 -5.31
N ASN A 105 12.70 27.71 -5.76
CA ASN A 105 13.18 28.94 -6.40
C ASN A 105 12.97 30.14 -5.49
#